data_AF-A0A6G1GPV5-F1
#
_entry.id   AF-A0A6G1GPV5-F1
#
_cell.length_a   1.000
_cell.length_b   1.000
_cell.length_c   1.000
_cell.angle_alpha   90.00
_cell.angle_beta   90.00
_cell.angle_gamma   90.00
#
_symmetry.space_group_name_H-M   'P 1'
#
loop_
_entity.id
_entity.type
_entity.pdbx_description
1 polymer ?
#
loop_
_entity_poly.entity_id
_entity_poly.type
_entity_poly.pdbx_seq_one_letter_code
_entity_poly.pdbx_strand_id
1 'polypeptide(L)' 'PVHHHRRRPSLGDKVSGAMMKLRGSLTRRPGLKAAGTRRMHGTDGRNAHH' A
#
# COMPACT_ATOMS: atom_id res chain seq x y z
N PRO A 1 -5.67 -25.97 -1.66
CA PRO A 1 -4.65 -24.97 -2.08
C PRO A 1 -5.24 -23.55 -2.01
N VAL A 2 -4.90 -22.79 -0.97
CA VAL A 2 -5.22 -21.35 -0.92
C VAL A 2 -4.40 -20.72 -2.04
N HIS A 3 -5.07 -20.38 -3.14
CA HIS A 3 -4.44 -19.59 -4.19
C HIS A 3 -4.13 -18.23 -3.57
N HIS A 4 -2.88 -18.04 -3.13
CA HIS A 4 -2.36 -16.71 -2.84
C HIS A 4 -2.35 -15.95 -4.17
N HIS A 5 -3.51 -15.38 -4.53
CA HIS A 5 -3.62 -14.43 -5.62
C HIS A 5 -2.82 -13.21 -5.21
N ARG A 6 -1.53 -13.23 -5.53
CA ARG A 6 -0.65 -12.07 -5.44
C ARG A 6 -1.18 -11.08 -6.47
N ARG A 7 -2.19 -10.28 -6.08
CA ARG A 7 -2.75 -9.25 -6.95
C ARG A 7 -1.60 -8.31 -7.30
N ARG A 8 -1.43 -8.06 -8.59
CA ARG A 8 -0.60 -6.95 -9.04
C ARG A 8 -1.22 -5.68 -8.45
N PRO A 9 -0.45 -4.81 -7.77
CA PRO A 9 -1.00 -3.56 -7.25
C PRO A 9 -1.68 -2.81 -8.39
N SER A 10 -2.97 -2.52 -8.20
CA SER A 10 -3.78 -1.85 -9.20
C SER A 10 -3.36 -0.38 -9.32
N LEU A 11 -3.78 0.31 -10.38
CA LEU A 11 -3.56 1.75 -10.51
C LEU A 11 -4.14 2.52 -9.31
N GLY A 12 -5.30 2.08 -8.80
CA GLY A 12 -5.91 2.66 -7.60
C GLY A 12 -5.06 2.49 -6.34
N ASP A 13 -4.42 1.32 -6.16
CA ASP A 13 -3.51 1.08 -5.05
C ASP A 13 -2.28 1.98 -5.12
N LYS A 14 -1.76 2.21 -6.33
CA LYS A 14 -0.62 3.11 -6.53
C LYS A 14 -0.98 4.56 -6.22
N VAL A 15 -2.11 5.05 -6.69
CA VAL A 15 -2.58 6.42 -6.40
C VAL A 15 -2.89 6.59 -4.92
N SER A 16 -3.60 5.64 -4.31
CA SER A 16 -3.89 5.64 -2.87
C SER A 16 -2.62 5.59 -2.02
N GLY A 17 -1.64 4.76 -2.42
CA GLY A 17 -0.34 4.66 -1.78
C GLY A 17 0.49 5.93 -1.92
N ALA A 18 0.46 6.58 -3.08
CA ALA A 18 1.12 7.87 -3.30
C ALA A 18 0.50 8.97 -2.42
N MET A 19 -0.82 9.09 -2.38
CA MET A 19 -1.50 10.03 -1.47
C MET A 19 -1.15 9.77 0.00
N MET A 20 -1.14 8.51 0.42
CA MET A 20 -0.79 8.13 1.79
C MET A 20 0.69 8.47 2.10
N LYS A 21 1.58 8.30 1.12
CA LYS A 21 2.99 8.71 1.22
C LYS A 21 3.16 10.22 1.34
N LEU A 22 2.44 10.98 0.51
CA LEU A 22 2.43 12.44 0.53
C LEU A 22 1.89 12.96 1.86
N ARG A 23 0.74 12.44 2.32
CA ARG A 23 0.14 12.78 3.61
C ARG A 23 1.08 12.47 4.76
N GLY A 24 1.73 11.30 4.76
CA GLY A 24 2.71 10.93 5.77
C GLY A 24 3.94 11.83 5.80
N SER A 25 4.40 12.28 4.63
CA SER A 25 5.52 13.22 4.53
C SER A 25 5.13 14.62 5.02
N LEU A 26 3.97 15.12 4.61
CA LEU A 26 3.46 16.45 5.00
C LEU A 26 3.16 16.54 6.49
N THR A 27 2.54 15.50 7.06
CA THR A 27 2.16 15.46 8.48
C THR A 27 3.28 14.98 9.40
N ARG A 28 4.49 14.73 8.87
CA ARG A 28 5.62 14.13 9.60
C ARG A 28 5.26 12.81 10.29
N ARG A 29 4.41 12.00 9.66
CA ARG A 29 3.98 10.67 10.15
C ARG A 29 4.65 9.56 9.34
N PRO A 30 5.81 9.03 9.79
CA PRO A 30 6.58 8.02 9.06
C PRO A 30 5.79 6.72 8.81
N GLY A 31 4.89 6.33 9.72
CA GLY A 31 4.03 5.16 9.53
C GLY A 31 3.09 5.26 8.32
N LEU A 32 2.54 6.45 8.05
CA LEU A 32 1.72 6.70 6.86
C LEU A 32 2.56 6.71 5.59
N LYS A 33 3.76 7.30 5.66
CA LYS A 33 4.72 7.30 4.54
C LYS A 33 5.11 5.89 4.13
N ALA A 34 5.43 5.05 5.11
CA ALA A 34 5.81 3.65 4.90
C ALA A 34 4.63 2.84 4.36
N ALA A 35 3.44 2.98 4.93
CA ALA A 35 2.24 2.27 4.47
C ALA A 35 1.86 2.66 3.02
N GLY A 36 2.00 3.93 2.65
CA GLY A 36 1.82 4.36 1.26
C GLY A 36 2.83 3.73 0.30
N THR A 37 4.09 3.63 0.73
CA THR A 37 5.16 2.98 -0.05
C THR A 37 4.91 1.47 -0.22
N ARG A 38 4.47 0.79 0.85
CA ARG A 38 4.11 -0.63 0.81
C ARG A 38 2.92 -0.88 -0.11
N ARG A 39 1.91 0.00 -0.12
CA ARG A 39 0.76 -0.13 -1.03
C ARG A 39 1.16 0.03 -2.49
N MET A 40 2.01 1.03 -2.80
CA MET A 40 2.53 1.22 -4.16
C MET A 40 3.34 0.01 -4.64
N HIS A 41 4.06 -0.67 -3.73
CA HIS A 41 4.80 -1.89 -4.01
C HIS A 41 3.95 -3.17 -3.95
N GLY A 42 2.68 -3.09 -3.54
CA GLY A 42 1.82 -4.27 -3.34
C GLY A 42 2.26 -5.17 -2.18
N THR A 43 2.96 -4.60 -1.19
CA THR A 43 3.43 -5.28 0.02
C THR A 43 2.71 -4.82 1.29
N ASP A 44 1.65 -4.02 1.18
CA ASP A 44 0.87 -3.55 2.34
C ASP A 44 -0.07 -4.60 2.94
N GLY A 45 -0.06 -5.84 2.43
CA GLY A 45 -0.75 -6.99 3.03
C GLY A 45 -2.28 -6.91 2.99
N ARG A 46 -2.86 -5.84 2.42
CA ARG A 46 -4.30 -5.77 2.17
C ARG A 46 -4.67 -6.88 1.17
N ASN A 47 -5.48 -7.84 1.62
CA ASN A 47 -5.86 -9.10 0.96
C ASN A 47 -4.89 -10.30 1.13
N ALA A 48 -3.97 -10.27 2.10
CA ALA A 48 -3.26 -11.49 2.56
C ALA A 48 -4.10 -12.32 3.56
N HIS A 49 -5.25 -11.81 3.98
CA HIS A 49 -6.22 -12.52 4.81
C HIS A 49 -7.22 -13.25 3.90
N HIS A 50 -7.32 -14.55 4.13
CA HIS A 50 -8.37 -15.43 3.63
C HIS A 50 -9.75 -14.94 4.09
#